data_AF-A0A3D4FAM4-F1
#
_entry.id   AF-A0A3D4FAM4-F1
#
_cell.length_a   1.000
_cell.length_b   1.000
_cell.length_c   1.000
_cell.angle_alpha   90.00
_cell.angle_beta   90.00
_cell.angle_gamma   90.00
#
_symmetry.space_group_name_H-M   'P 1'
#
loop_
_entity.id
_entity.type
_entity.pdbx_description
1 polymer ?
#
loop_
_entity_poly.entity_id
_entity_poly.type
_entity_poly.pdbx_seq_one_letter_code
_entity_poly.pdbx_strand_id
1 'polypeptide(L)'
;GLRFTQFYNTAKCHSSRVSLLTGLYCDQAGSESLSRGTTIAEVLREAGYFTAMSGKWHLSGQPTDFGFDRYWGHLSGAVNFFKGDDSFRYNG
;
A
#
# COMPACT_ATOMS: atom_id res chain seq x y z
N GLY A 1 25.06 -2.93 1.87
CA GLY A 1 23.80 -2.22 2.20
C GLY A 1 24.02 -1.28 3.37
N LEU A 2 23.03 -0.46 3.70
CA LEU A 2 23.06 0.47 4.84
C LEU A 2 21.98 0.08 5.85
N ARG A 3 22.30 0.14 7.15
CA ARG A 3 21.35 -0.10 8.25
C ARG A 3 21.12 1.21 8.99
N PHE A 4 19.86 1.63 9.07
CA PHE A 4 19.46 2.76 9.89
C PHE A 4 19.20 2.26 11.32
N THR A 5 19.94 2.80 12.31
CA THR A 5 19.73 2.49 13.72
C THR A 5 18.57 3.28 14.33
N GLN A 6 18.13 4.35 13.66
CA GLN A 6 17.00 5.20 14.03
C GLN A 6 16.12 5.38 12.78
N PHE A 7 15.12 4.51 12.61
CA PHE A 7 14.11 4.56 11.55
C PHE A 7 12.75 4.31 12.18
N TYR A 8 11.77 5.14 11.85
CA TYR A 8 10.49 5.16 12.54
C TYR A 8 9.33 4.95 11.55
N ASN A 9 8.28 4.31 12.04
CA ASN A 9 6.99 4.22 11.38
C ASN A 9 5.92 4.80 12.30
N THR A 10 4.64 4.71 11.91
CA THR A 10 3.52 5.28 12.67
C THR A 10 2.94 4.34 13.74
N ALA A 11 3.66 3.27 14.12
CA ALA A 11 3.26 2.24 15.10
C ALA A 11 1.97 1.43 14.77
N LYS A 12 1.31 1.68 13.63
CA LYS A 12 0.16 0.91 13.13
C LYS A 12 0.27 0.66 11.63
N CYS A 13 -0.20 -0.49 11.19
CA CYS A 13 0.01 -0.94 9.82
C CYS A 13 -0.69 -0.06 8.78
N HIS A 14 -1.95 0.36 8.97
CA HIS A 14 -2.63 1.21 7.99
C HIS A 14 -1.92 2.57 7.87
N SER A 15 -1.65 3.25 8.98
CA SER A 15 -1.07 4.60 8.94
C SER A 15 0.36 4.60 8.41
N SER A 16 1.12 3.52 8.66
CA SER A 16 2.48 3.39 8.14
C SER A 16 2.47 3.16 6.63
N ARG A 17 1.47 2.42 6.12
CA ARG A 17 1.29 2.18 4.68
C ARG A 17 0.89 3.44 3.96
N VAL A 18 -0.09 4.18 4.50
CA VAL A 18 -0.51 5.47 3.94
C VAL A 18 0.68 6.41 3.83
N SER A 19 1.47 6.55 4.90
CA SER A 19 2.64 7.43 4.88
C SER A 19 3.76 6.95 3.97
N LEU A 20 3.98 5.64 3.89
CA LEU A 20 4.98 5.08 2.96
C LEU A 20 4.57 5.31 1.49
N LEU A 21 3.29 5.15 1.16
CA LEU A 21 2.80 5.26 -0.20
C LEU A 21 2.69 6.72 -0.65
N THR A 22 2.29 7.64 0.21
CA THR A 22 2.00 9.04 -0.18
C THR A 22 3.09 10.03 0.20
N GLY A 23 4.00 9.66 1.10
CA GLY A 23 4.96 10.59 1.70
C GLY A 23 4.34 11.61 2.67
N LEU A 24 3.05 11.48 3.01
CA LEU A 24 2.31 12.37 3.90
C LEU A 24 1.93 11.65 5.20
N TYR A 25 1.61 12.39 6.27
CA TYR A 25 1.01 11.75 7.44
C TYR A 25 -0.39 11.22 7.12
N CYS A 26 -0.76 10.10 7.75
CA CYS A 26 -2.00 9.36 7.48
C CYS A 26 -3.25 10.26 7.34
N ASP A 27 -3.47 11.16 8.29
CA ASP A 27 -4.65 12.03 8.28
C ASP A 27 -4.59 13.11 7.17
N GLN A 28 -3.39 13.58 6.83
CA GLN A 28 -3.19 14.51 5.71
C GLN A 28 -3.51 13.85 4.37
N ALA A 29 -3.27 12.53 4.28
CA ALA A 29 -3.48 11.73 3.09
C ALA A 29 -4.93 11.19 2.92
N GLY A 30 -5.85 11.56 3.82
CA GLY A 30 -7.22 11.02 3.79
C GLY A 30 -7.33 9.60 4.36
N SER A 31 -6.40 9.20 5.22
CA SER A 31 -6.39 7.91 5.92
C SER A 31 -6.45 6.71 4.95
N GLU A 32 -7.16 5.65 5.31
CA GLU A 32 -7.25 4.41 4.52
C GLU A 32 -7.84 4.60 3.12
N SER A 33 -8.55 5.70 2.87
CA SER A 33 -9.10 6.00 1.54
C SER A 33 -8.07 6.50 0.53
N LEU A 34 -6.89 6.94 0.98
CA LEU A 34 -5.89 7.63 0.14
C LEU A 34 -6.50 8.78 -0.70
N SER A 35 -7.58 9.40 -0.21
CA SER A 35 -8.34 10.40 -0.95
C SER A 35 -7.58 11.72 -1.14
N ARG A 36 -6.42 11.89 -0.50
CA ARG A 36 -5.61 13.10 -0.58
C ARG A 36 -4.14 12.74 -0.80
N GLY A 37 -3.58 13.16 -1.92
CA GLY A 37 -2.17 12.97 -2.25
C GLY A 37 -1.92 11.76 -3.14
N THR A 38 -0.98 11.94 -4.06
CA THR A 38 -0.56 10.93 -5.04
C THR A 38 0.32 9.88 -4.37
N THR A 39 0.12 8.63 -4.73
CA THR A 39 0.96 7.52 -4.30
C THR A 39 2.26 7.44 -5.10
N ILE A 40 3.31 6.87 -4.51
CA ILE A 40 4.58 6.63 -5.16
C ILE A 40 4.43 5.76 -6.42
N ALA A 41 3.46 4.85 -6.44
CA ALA A 41 3.19 4.01 -7.61
C ALA A 41 2.65 4.85 -8.77
N GLU A 42 1.71 5.76 -8.53
CA GLU A 42 1.22 6.68 -9.57
C GLU A 42 2.35 7.54 -10.16
N VAL A 43 3.19 8.13 -9.30
CA VAL A 43 4.34 8.95 -9.74
C VAL A 43 5.34 8.12 -10.55
N LEU A 44 5.69 6.92 -10.08
CA LEU A 44 6.65 6.07 -10.78
C LEU A 44 6.11 5.56 -12.11
N ARG A 45 4.82 5.22 -12.18
CA ARG A 45 4.16 4.80 -13.41
C ARG A 45 4.23 5.90 -14.47
N GLU A 46 3.94 7.15 -14.11
CA GLU A 46 4.08 8.30 -15.02
C GLU A 46 5.53 8.50 -15.50
N ALA A 47 6.52 8.15 -14.66
CA ALA A 47 7.93 8.17 -15.03
C ALA A 47 8.38 6.97 -15.89
N GLY A 48 7.46 6.11 -16.33
CA GLY A 48 7.73 4.98 -17.21
C GLY A 48 8.17 3.69 -16.50
N TYR A 49 8.02 3.63 -15.17
CA TYR A 49 8.26 2.39 -14.43
C TYR A 49 7.05 1.47 -14.52
N PHE A 50 7.31 0.18 -14.65
CA PHE A 50 6.31 -0.85 -14.35
C PHE A 50 6.15 -0.97 -12.83
N THR A 51 4.93 -0.84 -12.33
CA THR A 51 4.63 -0.84 -10.90
C THR A 51 3.89 -2.12 -10.49
N ALA A 52 4.41 -2.82 -9.50
CA ALA A 52 3.80 -4.04 -8.99
C ALA A 52 3.81 -4.08 -7.47
N MET A 53 2.75 -4.63 -6.89
CA MET A 53 2.64 -4.89 -5.46
C MET A 53 2.35 -6.36 -5.20
N SER A 54 2.94 -6.92 -4.13
CA SER A 54 2.61 -8.26 -3.66
C SER A 54 2.36 -8.28 -2.16
N GLY A 55 1.35 -9.02 -1.73
CA GLY A 55 1.03 -9.25 -0.32
C GLY A 55 -0.11 -8.37 0.21
N LYS A 56 -0.02 -7.97 1.48
CA LYS A 56 -1.09 -7.27 2.19
C LYS A 56 -1.31 -5.85 1.65
N TRP A 57 -2.55 -5.47 1.31
CA TRP A 57 -2.93 -4.08 1.03
C TRP A 57 -3.33 -3.32 2.31
N HIS A 58 -4.48 -3.68 2.91
CA HIS A 58 -5.02 -3.10 4.14
C HIS A 58 -5.28 -1.59 4.08
N LEU A 59 -5.81 -1.14 2.95
CA LEU A 59 -6.37 0.19 2.72
C LEU A 59 -7.68 0.00 1.92
N SER A 60 -8.46 1.06 1.74
CA SER A 60 -9.67 1.02 0.92
C SER A 60 -9.32 0.81 -0.56
N GLY A 61 -10.29 0.32 -1.34
CA GLY A 61 -10.09 0.05 -2.78
C GLY A 61 -9.06 -1.05 -3.05
N GLN A 62 -8.53 -1.07 -4.26
CA GLN A 62 -7.56 -2.06 -4.71
C GLN A 62 -6.24 -1.37 -5.10
N PRO A 63 -5.06 -2.00 -4.94
CA PRO A 63 -3.78 -1.39 -5.32
C PRO A 63 -3.75 -0.86 -6.77
N THR A 64 -4.46 -1.51 -7.69
CA THR A 64 -4.59 -1.10 -9.09
C THR A 64 -5.31 0.23 -9.28
N ASP A 65 -6.16 0.63 -8.32
CA ASP A 65 -6.80 1.95 -8.29
C ASP A 65 -5.80 3.05 -7.92
N PHE A 66 -4.63 2.69 -7.37
CA PHE A 66 -3.62 3.60 -6.84
C PHE A 66 -2.26 3.42 -7.54
N GLY A 67 -2.29 3.28 -8.86
CA GLY A 67 -1.09 3.37 -9.70
C GLY A 67 -0.25 2.10 -9.83
N PHE A 68 -0.62 0.99 -9.20
CA PHE A 68 0.04 -0.30 -9.45
C PHE A 68 -0.51 -0.98 -10.71
N ASP A 69 0.35 -1.37 -11.66
CA ASP A 69 -0.05 -2.10 -12.87
C ASP A 69 -0.39 -3.57 -12.60
N ARG A 70 0.25 -4.17 -11.58
CA ARG A 70 0.02 -5.57 -11.17
C ARG A 70 -0.11 -5.69 -9.65
N TYR A 71 -0.98 -6.61 -9.24
CA TYR A 71 -1.16 -6.95 -7.84
C TYR A 71 -1.40 -8.44 -7.64
N TRP A 72 -0.76 -9.02 -6.62
CA TRP A 72 -1.12 -10.33 -6.10
C TRP A 72 -1.04 -10.31 -4.58
N GLY A 73 -2.15 -10.57 -3.91
CA GLY A 73 -2.15 -10.49 -2.46
C GLY A 73 -3.55 -10.47 -1.88
N HIS A 74 -3.69 -9.92 -0.68
CA HIS A 74 -4.95 -9.89 0.06
C HIS A 74 -5.28 -8.47 0.57
N LEU A 75 -6.55 -8.08 0.51
CA LEU A 75 -6.97 -6.72 0.86
C LEU A 75 -7.09 -6.48 2.37
N SER A 76 -7.27 -7.54 3.15
CA SER A 76 -7.57 -7.45 4.59
C SER A 76 -6.38 -7.03 5.48
N GLY A 77 -6.70 -6.67 6.72
CA GLY A 77 -5.72 -6.35 7.76
C GLY A 77 -4.91 -7.52 8.29
N ALA A 78 -5.41 -8.73 8.14
CA ALA A 78 -4.71 -9.95 8.46
C ALA A 78 -5.49 -11.09 7.81
N VAL A 79 -4.77 -12.16 7.45
CA VAL A 79 -5.36 -13.38 6.91
C VAL A 79 -4.92 -14.56 7.74
N ASN A 80 -5.77 -15.58 7.82
CA ASN A 80 -5.33 -16.87 8.29
C ASN A 80 -4.39 -17.49 7.24
N PHE A 81 -3.17 -17.85 7.64
CA PHE A 81 -2.17 -18.40 6.73
C PHE A 81 -2.61 -19.68 6.01
N PHE A 82 -3.36 -20.57 6.69
CA PHE A 82 -3.75 -21.87 6.15
C PHE A 82 -5.09 -21.85 5.40
N LYS A 83 -6.01 -20.99 5.84
CA LYS A 83 -7.38 -20.94 5.29
C LYS A 83 -7.60 -19.80 4.29
N GLY A 84 -6.81 -18.73 4.37
CA GLY A 84 -7.06 -17.51 3.63
C GLY A 84 -8.37 -16.83 4.03
N ASP A 85 -8.84 -15.92 3.17
CA ASP A 85 -10.15 -15.28 3.19
C ASP A 85 -10.52 -14.83 1.76
N ASP A 86 -11.71 -14.24 1.57
CA ASP A 86 -12.18 -13.78 0.25
C ASP A 86 -11.55 -12.43 -0.18
N SER A 87 -10.52 -11.96 0.53
CA SER A 87 -9.84 -10.70 0.23
C SER A 87 -8.69 -10.86 -0.77
N PHE A 88 -8.36 -12.08 -1.19
CA PHE A 88 -7.31 -12.30 -2.18
C PHE A 88 -7.69 -11.76 -3.57
N ARG A 89 -6.71 -11.20 -4.28
CA ARG A 89 -6.89 -10.49 -5.56
C ARG A 89 -5.72 -10.76 -6.51
N TYR A 90 -6.02 -10.75 -7.81
CA TYR A 90 -5.05 -10.86 -8.89
C TYR A 90 -5.31 -9.75 -9.91
N ASN A 91 -4.50 -8.70 -9.85
CA ASN A 91 -4.60 -7.45 -10.62
C ASN A 91 -5.88 -6.66 -10.33
N GLY A 92 -6.20 -6.56 -9.05
CA GLY A 92 -7.49 -6.08 -8.57
C GLY A 92 -8.50 -7.22 -8.51
#